data_AF-A0A2H0P6E3-F1
#
_entry.id   AF-A0A2H0P6E3-F1
#
_cell.length_a   1.000
_cell.length_b   1.000
_cell.length_c   1.000
_cell.angle_alpha   90.00
_cell.angle_beta   90.00
_cell.angle_gamma   90.00
#
_symmetry.space_group_name_H-M   'P 1'
#
loop_
_entity.id
_entity.type
_entity.pdbx_description
1 polymer ?
#
loop_
_entity_poly.entity_id
_entity_poly.type
_entity_poly.pdbx_seq_one_letter_code
_entity_poly.pdbx_strand_id
1 'polypeptide(L)' 'SIKSLSKYLDVSAGTIRDWVYKRQIPYLKAGRLVRFNFSDIRLWLENGGNGCQLK' A
#
# COMPACT_ATOMS: atom_id res chain seq x y z
N SER A 1 -2.01 -3.01 8.75
CA SER A 1 -2.68 -4.18 8.13
C SER A 1 -3.30 -3.72 6.81
N ILE A 2 -3.60 -4.63 5.86
CA ILE A 2 -4.21 -4.28 4.56
C ILE A 2 -5.49 -3.45 4.76
N LYS A 3 -6.34 -3.82 5.72
CA LYS A 3 -7.59 -3.09 6.02
C LYS A 3 -7.35 -1.66 6.51
N SER A 4 -6.31 -1.45 7.33
CA SER A 4 -5.93 -0.11 7.81
C SER A 4 -5.41 0.76 6.67
N LEU A 5 -4.58 0.18 5.79
CA LEU A 5 -4.02 0.89 4.64
C LEU A 5 -5.09 1.21 3.59
N SER A 6 -6.04 0.30 3.38
CA SER A 6 -7.21 0.48 2.52
C SER A 6 -8.04 1.70 2.94
N LYS A 7 -8.29 1.86 4.24
CA LYS A 7 -8.96 3.06 4.78
C LYS A 7 -8.12 4.32 4.66
N TYR A 8 -6.80 4.21 4.82
CA TYR A 8 -5.90 5.37 4.76
C TYR A 8 -5.77 5.93 3.33
N LEU A 9 -5.67 5.04 2.35
CA LEU A 9 -5.50 5.39 0.94
C LEU A 9 -6.83 5.53 0.18
N ASP A 10 -7.96 5.27 0.85
CA ASP A 10 -9.30 5.18 0.26
C ASP A 10 -9.38 4.27 -0.98
N VAL A 11 -8.67 3.14 -0.93
CA VAL A 11 -8.66 2.13 -2.00
C VAL A 11 -9.17 0.79 -1.50
N SER A 12 -9.70 -0.01 -2.41
CA SER A 12 -10.17 -1.35 -2.06
C SER A 12 -9.01 -2.23 -1.55
N ALA A 13 -9.31 -3.11 -0.59
CA ALA A 13 -8.34 -4.10 -0.12
C ALA A 13 -7.91 -5.08 -1.23
N GLY A 14 -8.69 -5.24 -2.30
CA GLY A 14 -8.31 -6.00 -3.50
C GLY A 14 -7.16 -5.32 -4.24
N THR A 15 -7.31 -4.02 -4.52
CA THR A 15 -6.28 -3.20 -5.16
C THR A 15 -4.95 -3.23 -4.41
N ILE A 16 -4.97 -3.14 -3.07
CA ILE A 16 -3.76 -3.25 -2.27
C ILE A 16 -3.11 -4.63 -2.39
N ARG A 17 -3.91 -5.71 -2.42
CA ARG A 17 -3.38 -7.06 -2.63
C ARG A 17 -2.73 -7.20 -4.00
N ASP A 18 -3.35 -6.64 -5.03
CA ASP A 18 -2.78 -6.61 -6.38
C ASP A 18 -1.48 -5.82 -6.43
N TRP A 19 -1.39 -4.67 -5.75
CA TRP A 19 -0.14 -3.91 -5.67
C TRP A 19 0.95 -4.66 -4.92
N VAL A 20 0.62 -5.37 -3.84
CA VAL A 20 1.58 -6.22 -3.12
C VAL A 20 2.06 -7.36 -4.02
N TYR A 21 1.14 -8.02 -4.74
CA TYR A 21 1.46 -9.10 -5.68
C TYR A 21 2.36 -8.62 -6.82
N LYS A 22 2.02 -7.48 -7.42
CA LYS A 22 2.78 -6.83 -8.50
C LYS A 22 4.03 -6.09 -8.01
N ARG A 23 4.28 -6.06 -6.68
CA ARG A 23 5.40 -5.33 -6.04
C ARG A 23 5.45 -3.85 -6.37
N GLN A 24 4.28 -3.22 -6.50
CA GLN A 24 4.15 -1.80 -6.83
C GLN A 24 3.99 -0.91 -5.60
N ILE A 25 3.82 -1.48 -4.41
CA ILE A 25 3.71 -0.75 -3.15
C ILE A 25 4.77 -1.26 -2.17
N PRO A 26 5.42 -0.41 -1.37
CA PRO A 26 6.36 -0.89 -0.36
C PRO A 26 5.62 -1.68 0.72
N TYR A 27 6.11 -2.88 1.00
CA TYR A 27 5.57 -3.75 2.03
C TYR A 27 6.70 -4.52 2.72
N LEU A 28 6.47 -4.88 3.98
CA LEU A 28 7.35 -5.73 4.77
C LEU A 28 6.72 -7.11 4.93
N LYS A 29 7.48 -8.15 4.59
CA LYS A 29 7.05 -9.53 4.75
C LYS A 29 7.37 -10.01 6.17
N ALA A 30 6.35 -10.27 6.96
CA ALA A 30 6.44 -10.82 8.32
C ALA A 30 5.89 -12.25 8.33
N GLY A 31 6.68 -13.20 7.83
CA GLY A 31 6.26 -14.59 7.64
C GLY A 31 5.14 -14.70 6.59
N ARG A 32 3.96 -15.18 7.01
CA ARG A 32 2.74 -15.24 6.18
C ARG A 32 1.97 -13.92 6.14
N LEU A 33 2.33 -12.95 6.98
CA LEU A 33 1.67 -11.65 7.08
C LEU A 33 2.41 -10.59 6.27
N VAL A 34 1.64 -9.64 5.75
CA VAL A 34 2.16 -8.44 5.09
C VAL A 34 1.92 -7.24 6.02
N ARG A 35 2.99 -6.50 6.29
CA ARG A 35 2.98 -5.27 7.08
C ARG A 35 3.34 -4.09 6.18
N PHE A 36 2.86 -2.92 6.57
CA PHE A 36 3.10 -1.68 5.85
C PHE A 36 3.60 -0.67 6.88
N ASN A 37 4.70 -0.02 6.57
CA ASN A 37 5.25 1.05 7.37
C ASN A 37 4.75 2.37 6.82
N PHE A 38 4.29 3.25 7.70
CA PHE A 38 3.66 4.50 7.28
C PHE A 38 4.65 5.43 6.57
N SER A 39 5.90 5.48 7.03
CA SER A 39 6.95 6.29 6.40
C SER A 39 7.23 5.86 4.97
N ASP A 40 7.31 4.55 4.71
CA ASP A 40 7.57 4.02 3.38
C ASP A 40 6.38 4.27 2.44
N ILE A 41 5.14 4.12 2.94
CA ILE A 41 3.94 4.45 2.19
C ILE A 41 3.90 5.94 1.84
N ARG A 42 4.24 6.81 2.79
CA ARG A 42 4.25 8.26 2.57
C ARG A 42 5.27 8.64 1.50
N LEU A 43 6.49 8.15 1.61
CA LEU A 43 7.54 8.39 0.63
C LEU A 43 7.11 7.87 -0.75
N TRP A 44 6.48 6.69 -0.81
CA TRP A 44 5.95 6.16 -2.07
C TRP A 44 4.82 7.01 -2.67
N LEU A 45 3.95 7.59 -1.85
CA LEU A 45 2.95 8.58 -2.30
C LEU A 45 3.61 9.84 -2.87
N GLU A 46 4.64 10.35 -2.20
CA GLU A 46 5.40 11.54 -2.64
C GLU A 46 6.14 11.29 -3.97
N ASN A 47 6.58 10.05 -4.22
CA ASN A 47 7.26 9.66 -5.45
C ASN A 47 6.30 9.30 -6.62
N GLY A 48 5.01 9.63 -6.50
CA GLY A 48 4.04 9.51 -7.58
C GLY A 48 3.08 8.33 -7.50
N GLY A 49 3.23 7.43 -6.51
CA GLY A 49 2.32 6.32 -6.24
C GLY A 49 1.97 5.45 -7.46
N ASN A 50 0.96 4.58 -7.34
CA ASN A 50 0.48 3.71 -8.44
C ASN A 50 -0.66 4.38 -9.25
N GLY A 51 -0.65 5.71 -9.37
CA GLY A 51 -1.60 6.45 -10.21
C GLY A 51 -2.97 6.76 -9.58
N CYS A 52 -3.21 6.46 -8.30
CA CYS A 52 -4.37 6.99 -7.59
C CYS A 52 -4.04 8.39 -7.06
N GLN A 53 -4.19 9.41 -7.89
CA GLN A 53 -4.30 10.80 -7.42
C GLN A 53 -5.42 10.84 -6.36
N LEU A 54 -5.04 11.23 -5.14
CA LEU A 54 -6.00 11.71 -4.15
C LEU A 54 -6.70 12.92 -4.79
N LYS A 55 -7.99 12.77 -5.09
CA LYS A 55 -8.85 13.89 -5.49
C LYS A 55 -9.12 14.78 -4.28
#